data_AF-A0A936XBW5-F1
#
_entry.id   AF-A0A936XBW5-F1
#
_cell.length_a   1.000
_cell.length_b   1.000
_cell.length_c   1.000
_cell.angle_alpha   90.00
_cell.angle_beta   90.00
_cell.angle_gamma   90.00
#
_symmetry.space_group_name_H-M   'P 1'
#
loop_
_entity.id
_entity.type
_entity.pdbx_description
1 polymer ?
#
loop_
_entity_poly.entity_id
_entity_poly.type
_entity_poly.pdbx_seq_one_letter_code
_entity_poly.pdbx_strand_id
1 'polypeptide(L)'
;MINATITDNIIDSVRGASTFSVAGIFVANATNSGTNLLANNAISNVATNGTLGDFGTGIAIGGGAVTTNIYNNSVSASGTLTSATQPNYAIVIAGANPVVTIKNNVFYNSAVNGGGTGLGVGAYAIGFGYATPLSNLTINNNDYFTTGAEAKFAKTGSLASGSGADVANLAALQTATAGDANSISADPLFNSASNLQPQTGSPVVGAGATGTGITTDVSCNIRTSPPAIGAYDVAADNTPPVITYTALANTLCATAPTLAVTITDASGVNVAPGTAPRMYYRKGGAAASQMYLETIQLITTQLSTAGNM
;
A
#
# COMPACT_ATOMS: atom_id res chain seq x y z
N MET A 1 -17.69 1.80 -20.66
CA MET A 1 -18.17 0.58 -19.98
C MET A 1 -19.38 0.92 -19.10
N ILE A 2 -20.46 0.13 -19.13
CA ILE A 2 -21.65 0.29 -18.26
C ILE A 2 -22.01 -1.03 -17.59
N ASN A 3 -22.59 -0.98 -16.38
CA ASN A 3 -23.06 -2.14 -15.61
C ASN A 3 -21.99 -3.20 -15.32
N ALA A 4 -20.72 -2.80 -15.28
CA ALA A 4 -19.64 -3.71 -14.95
C ALA A 4 -19.48 -3.87 -13.44
N THR A 5 -19.14 -5.08 -13.01
CA THR A 5 -18.74 -5.40 -11.65
C THR A 5 -17.33 -5.96 -11.70
N ILE A 6 -16.39 -5.28 -11.04
CA ILE A 6 -14.98 -5.66 -10.94
C ILE A 6 -14.67 -5.74 -9.46
N THR A 7 -14.75 -6.94 -8.88
CA THR A 7 -14.54 -7.14 -7.46
C THR A 7 -13.58 -8.27 -7.13
N ASP A 8 -12.96 -8.15 -5.95
CA ASP A 8 -12.18 -9.21 -5.32
C ASP A 8 -10.96 -9.67 -6.15
N ASN A 9 -10.40 -8.76 -6.96
CA ASN A 9 -9.20 -9.04 -7.75
C ASN A 9 -7.94 -8.65 -6.98
N ILE A 10 -6.91 -9.50 -7.06
CA ILE A 10 -5.54 -9.17 -6.67
C ILE A 10 -4.74 -8.97 -7.97
N ILE A 11 -4.33 -7.73 -8.22
CA ILE A 11 -3.57 -7.31 -9.39
C ILE A 11 -2.23 -6.80 -8.90
N ASP A 12 -1.13 -7.34 -9.41
CA ASP A 12 0.23 -6.93 -9.03
C ASP A 12 1.09 -6.72 -10.28
N SER A 13 2.18 -5.98 -10.10
CA SER A 13 3.25 -5.82 -11.09
C SER A 13 2.77 -5.21 -12.42
N VAL A 14 1.94 -4.17 -12.33
CA VAL A 14 1.48 -3.40 -13.49
C VAL A 14 2.56 -2.39 -13.89
N ARG A 15 3.48 -2.84 -14.74
CA ARG A 15 4.67 -2.09 -15.16
C ARG A 15 4.73 -1.88 -16.67
N GLY A 16 5.04 -0.65 -17.08
CA GLY A 16 5.39 -0.36 -18.47
C GLY A 16 6.86 -0.69 -18.70
N ALA A 17 7.17 -1.54 -19.69
CA ALA A 17 8.54 -1.70 -20.18
C ALA A 17 9.01 -0.48 -21.00
N SER A 18 8.07 0.36 -21.43
CA SER A 18 8.25 1.58 -22.20
C SER A 18 7.68 2.79 -21.46
N THR A 19 7.53 3.91 -22.16
CA THR A 19 7.07 5.18 -21.59
C THR A 19 5.57 5.41 -21.67
N PHE A 20 4.79 4.40 -22.08
CA PHE A 20 3.33 4.52 -22.22
C PHE A 20 2.59 4.38 -20.88
N SER A 21 1.34 4.82 -20.89
CA SER A 21 0.42 4.68 -19.77
C SER A 21 0.23 3.23 -19.35
N VAL A 22 0.08 3.02 -18.05
CA VAL A 22 -0.36 1.73 -17.48
C VAL A 22 -1.50 1.97 -16.51
N ALA A 23 -2.47 1.07 -16.53
CA ALA A 23 -3.60 1.09 -15.61
C ALA A 23 -3.86 -0.32 -15.08
N GLY A 24 -4.01 -0.49 -13.76
CA GLY A 24 -4.44 -1.77 -13.18
C GLY A 24 -5.88 -2.08 -13.58
N ILE A 25 -6.79 -1.12 -13.35
CA ILE A 25 -8.16 -1.14 -13.86
C ILE A 25 -8.39 0.14 -14.65
N PHE A 26 -8.81 0.02 -15.91
CA PHE A 26 -9.24 1.15 -16.73
C PHE A 26 -10.72 1.01 -17.11
N VAL A 27 -11.53 1.93 -16.59
CA VAL A 27 -12.94 2.09 -16.98
C VAL A 27 -13.00 3.12 -18.10
N ALA A 28 -13.08 2.64 -19.34
CA ALA A 28 -13.22 3.52 -20.50
C ALA A 28 -14.53 4.34 -20.45
N ASN A 29 -14.47 5.53 -21.05
CA ASN A 29 -15.60 6.45 -21.18
C ASN A 29 -16.86 5.75 -21.70
N ALA A 30 -18.04 6.15 -21.21
CA ALA A 30 -19.33 5.64 -21.67
C ALA A 30 -20.32 6.76 -21.96
N THR A 31 -21.04 6.66 -23.08
CA THR A 31 -22.11 7.60 -23.46
C THR A 31 -23.48 7.21 -22.90
N ASN A 32 -23.67 5.94 -22.53
CA ASN A 32 -24.90 5.44 -21.94
C ASN A 32 -24.87 5.52 -20.40
N SER A 33 -26.06 5.62 -19.80
CA SER A 33 -26.24 5.49 -18.35
C SER A 33 -26.15 4.03 -17.91
N GLY A 34 -25.82 3.85 -16.63
CA GLY A 34 -25.60 2.56 -15.99
C GLY A 34 -24.79 2.78 -14.72
N THR A 35 -24.55 1.71 -13.96
CA THR A 35 -23.75 1.79 -12.73
C THR A 35 -22.65 0.74 -12.76
N ASN A 36 -21.40 1.19 -12.75
CA ASN A 36 -20.25 0.31 -12.54
C ASN A 36 -19.95 0.19 -11.03
N LEU A 37 -19.48 -0.98 -10.62
CA LEU A 37 -18.97 -1.26 -9.28
C LEU A 37 -17.54 -1.77 -9.34
N LEU A 38 -16.63 -1.06 -8.70
CA LEU A 38 -15.24 -1.47 -8.47
C LEU A 38 -15.05 -1.61 -6.95
N ALA A 39 -14.94 -2.84 -6.44
CA ALA A 39 -14.79 -3.02 -4.99
C ALA A 39 -13.86 -4.16 -4.57
N ASN A 40 -13.27 -4.08 -3.38
CA ASN A 40 -12.39 -5.13 -2.85
C ASN A 40 -11.19 -5.50 -3.75
N ASN A 41 -10.77 -4.65 -4.67
CA ASN A 41 -9.60 -4.94 -5.48
C ASN A 41 -8.33 -4.51 -4.73
N ALA A 42 -7.34 -5.40 -4.67
CA ALA A 42 -6.00 -5.10 -4.21
C ALA A 42 -5.09 -4.91 -5.44
N ILE A 43 -4.65 -3.69 -5.70
CA ILE A 43 -3.89 -3.33 -6.91
C ILE A 43 -2.53 -2.79 -6.48
N SER A 44 -1.48 -3.51 -6.82
CA SER A 44 -0.12 -3.29 -6.31
C SER A 44 0.89 -3.09 -7.42
N ASN A 45 2.00 -2.46 -7.06
CA ASN A 45 3.14 -2.21 -7.94
C ASN A 45 2.70 -1.64 -9.30
N VAL A 46 1.98 -0.52 -9.27
CA VAL A 46 1.61 0.21 -10.49
C VAL A 46 2.47 1.45 -10.66
N ALA A 47 3.25 1.50 -11.74
CA ALA A 47 4.08 2.66 -12.09
C ALA A 47 4.61 2.53 -13.52
N THR A 48 4.84 3.68 -14.17
CA THR A 48 5.45 3.75 -15.52
C THR A 48 6.35 4.98 -15.66
N ASN A 49 7.32 4.89 -16.57
CA ASN A 49 8.15 6.02 -17.00
C ASN A 49 7.39 6.92 -18.00
N GLY A 50 6.23 7.42 -17.59
CA GLY A 50 5.30 8.15 -18.47
C GLY A 50 5.92 9.35 -19.18
N THR A 51 5.69 9.46 -20.49
CA THR A 51 5.98 10.64 -21.32
C THR A 51 4.74 11.49 -21.57
N LEU A 52 4.84 12.63 -22.26
CA LEU A 52 3.71 13.54 -22.49
C LEU A 52 2.46 12.79 -23.00
N GLY A 53 1.34 12.93 -22.27
CA GLY A 53 0.08 12.22 -22.55
C GLY A 53 -0.08 10.92 -21.76
N ASP A 54 0.97 10.43 -21.11
CA ASP A 54 0.99 9.20 -20.34
C ASP A 54 1.00 9.41 -18.83
N PHE A 55 0.51 8.42 -18.10
CA PHE A 55 0.67 8.29 -16.64
C PHE A 55 0.49 6.83 -16.22
N GLY A 56 1.03 6.49 -15.05
CA GLY A 56 0.75 5.21 -14.40
C GLY A 56 -0.33 5.36 -13.35
N THR A 57 -1.27 4.40 -13.28
CA THR A 57 -2.29 4.44 -12.22
C THR A 57 -2.89 3.10 -11.84
N GLY A 58 -3.25 2.93 -10.57
CA GLY A 58 -3.96 1.72 -10.15
C GLY A 58 -5.36 1.64 -10.74
N ILE A 59 -6.13 2.73 -10.66
CA ILE A 59 -7.49 2.82 -11.20
C ILE A 59 -7.65 4.09 -12.05
N ALA A 60 -8.11 3.93 -13.28
CA ALA A 60 -8.43 5.04 -14.17
C ALA A 60 -9.92 5.04 -14.56
N ILE A 61 -10.60 6.15 -14.30
CA ILE A 61 -11.99 6.38 -14.73
C ILE A 61 -12.02 7.38 -15.88
N GLY A 62 -12.42 6.95 -17.07
CA GLY A 62 -12.51 7.79 -18.28
C GLY A 62 -13.73 8.72 -18.31
N GLY A 63 -14.66 8.57 -17.37
CA GLY A 63 -15.86 9.41 -17.21
C GLY A 63 -17.01 9.07 -18.17
N GLY A 64 -17.84 10.07 -18.47
CA GLY A 64 -19.05 9.92 -19.30
C GLY A 64 -20.36 9.94 -18.49
N ALA A 65 -21.44 9.42 -19.08
CA ALA A 65 -22.78 9.41 -18.50
C ALA A 65 -23.02 8.27 -17.48
N VAL A 66 -22.05 7.37 -17.32
CA VAL A 66 -22.11 6.25 -16.39
C VAL A 66 -21.80 6.68 -14.96
N THR A 67 -22.51 6.12 -13.98
CA THR A 67 -22.15 6.24 -12.57
C THR A 67 -21.11 5.19 -12.23
N THR A 68 -20.05 5.55 -11.52
CA THR A 68 -19.06 4.58 -11.04
C THR A 68 -18.93 4.62 -9.53
N ASN A 69 -19.16 3.48 -8.89
CA ASN A 69 -18.99 3.29 -7.46
C ASN A 69 -17.66 2.56 -7.19
N ILE A 70 -16.82 3.16 -6.34
CA ILE A 70 -15.48 2.70 -6.03
C ILE A 70 -15.39 2.52 -4.51
N TYR A 71 -15.43 1.28 -4.05
CA TYR A 71 -15.52 0.97 -2.63
C TYR A 71 -14.42 0.04 -2.18
N ASN A 72 -13.82 0.30 -1.02
CA ASN A 72 -13.04 -0.75 -0.36
C ASN A 72 -11.90 -1.33 -1.22
N ASN A 73 -11.28 -0.55 -2.11
CA ASN A 73 -10.10 -1.00 -2.86
C ASN A 73 -8.83 -0.60 -2.11
N SER A 74 -7.80 -1.45 -2.15
CA SER A 74 -6.45 -1.10 -1.70
C SER A 74 -5.58 -0.91 -2.93
N VAL A 75 -5.06 0.30 -3.14
CA VAL A 75 -4.25 0.64 -4.31
C VAL A 75 -2.90 1.16 -3.87
N SER A 76 -1.83 0.53 -4.35
CA SER A 76 -0.45 0.94 -4.16
C SER A 76 0.23 1.21 -5.50
N ALA A 77 0.36 2.49 -5.84
CA ALA A 77 1.22 2.95 -6.92
C ALA A 77 2.65 3.14 -6.38
N SER A 78 3.47 2.10 -6.44
CA SER A 78 4.83 2.09 -5.89
C SER A 78 5.84 1.75 -6.97
N GLY A 79 7.11 2.16 -6.84
CA GLY A 79 8.19 1.73 -7.74
C GLY A 79 9.28 2.80 -7.93
N THR A 80 10.50 2.36 -8.22
CA THR A 80 11.60 3.25 -8.57
C THR A 80 11.75 3.30 -10.09
N LEU A 81 11.57 4.50 -10.63
CA LEU A 81 11.59 4.85 -12.04
C LEU A 81 12.83 5.69 -12.34
N THR A 82 13.23 5.77 -13.60
CA THR A 82 14.49 6.42 -14.00
C THR A 82 14.28 7.79 -14.59
N SER A 83 13.25 7.96 -15.44
CA SER A 83 13.17 9.14 -16.30
C SER A 83 11.75 9.48 -16.75
N ALA A 84 10.71 9.23 -15.93
CA ALA A 84 9.38 9.73 -16.26
C ALA A 84 9.41 11.26 -16.35
N THR A 85 8.63 11.82 -17.27
CA THR A 85 8.34 13.26 -17.33
C THR A 85 6.92 13.59 -16.87
N GLN A 86 6.10 12.56 -16.63
CA GLN A 86 4.73 12.67 -16.19
C GLN A 86 4.47 11.96 -14.85
N PRO A 87 3.39 12.34 -14.15
CA PRO A 87 3.10 11.83 -12.82
C PRO A 87 2.59 10.38 -12.81
N ASN A 88 2.67 9.75 -11.64
CA ASN A 88 1.93 8.52 -11.33
C ASN A 88 0.86 8.81 -10.28
N TYR A 89 -0.25 8.07 -10.31
CA TYR A 89 -1.42 8.27 -9.46
C TYR A 89 -1.89 6.95 -8.84
N ALA A 90 -2.34 6.90 -7.59
CA ALA A 90 -3.04 5.69 -7.14
C ALA A 90 -4.39 5.56 -7.88
N ILE A 91 -5.15 6.65 -7.97
CA ILE A 91 -6.39 6.72 -8.77
C ILE A 91 -6.47 8.02 -9.59
N VAL A 92 -7.03 7.94 -10.79
CA VAL A 92 -7.43 9.10 -11.59
C VAL A 92 -8.90 9.07 -11.96
N ILE A 93 -9.54 10.24 -11.87
CA ILE A 93 -10.88 10.49 -12.40
C ILE A 93 -10.74 11.51 -13.54
N ALA A 94 -10.87 11.03 -14.77
CA ALA A 94 -10.82 11.83 -15.99
C ALA A 94 -12.23 12.15 -16.52
N GLY A 95 -12.29 12.74 -17.71
CA GLY A 95 -13.53 13.19 -18.33
C GLY A 95 -13.99 14.55 -17.80
N ALA A 96 -15.23 14.91 -18.10
CA ALA A 96 -15.82 16.21 -17.76
C ALA A 96 -16.74 16.11 -16.53
N ASN A 97 -16.15 15.92 -15.33
CA ASN A 97 -16.87 15.84 -14.05
C ASN A 97 -17.93 14.71 -14.00
N PRO A 98 -17.52 13.44 -14.16
CA PRO A 98 -18.45 12.30 -14.14
C PRO A 98 -19.04 12.03 -12.75
N VAL A 99 -20.14 11.27 -12.70
CA VAL A 99 -20.76 10.84 -11.44
C VAL A 99 -19.97 9.69 -10.83
N VAL A 100 -19.27 9.96 -9.73
CA VAL A 100 -18.41 8.96 -9.08
C VAL A 100 -18.62 8.97 -7.57
N THR A 101 -18.75 7.78 -6.98
CA THR A 101 -18.71 7.60 -5.53
C THR A 101 -17.40 6.91 -5.15
N ILE A 102 -16.66 7.45 -4.19
CA ILE A 102 -15.38 6.90 -3.72
C ILE A 102 -15.41 6.80 -2.19
N LYS A 103 -15.51 5.61 -1.63
CA LYS A 103 -15.53 5.40 -0.17
C LYS A 103 -14.71 4.20 0.29
N ASN A 104 -14.13 4.30 1.49
CA ASN A 104 -13.39 3.20 2.12
C ASN A 104 -12.20 2.68 1.30
N ASN A 105 -11.60 3.46 0.41
CA ASN A 105 -10.44 3.01 -0.36
C ASN A 105 -9.14 3.48 0.29
N VAL A 106 -8.09 2.67 0.17
CA VAL A 106 -6.71 3.10 0.44
C VAL A 106 -6.05 3.47 -0.88
N PHE A 107 -5.57 4.71 -0.98
CA PHE A 107 -4.84 5.24 -2.11
C PHE A 107 -3.42 5.60 -1.67
N TYR A 108 -2.53 4.62 -1.80
CA TYR A 108 -1.12 4.72 -1.47
C TYR A 108 -0.30 5.01 -2.74
N ASN A 109 0.60 6.00 -2.69
CA ASN A 109 1.56 6.24 -3.77
C ASN A 109 2.95 6.56 -3.24
N SER A 110 3.93 5.75 -3.66
CA SER A 110 5.34 5.93 -3.34
C SER A 110 6.23 5.79 -4.57
N ALA A 111 5.68 5.97 -5.78
CA ALA A 111 6.46 5.93 -6.99
C ALA A 111 7.48 7.08 -6.98
N VAL A 112 8.75 6.80 -7.27
CA VAL A 112 9.84 7.78 -7.26
C VAL A 112 10.60 7.75 -8.57
N ASN A 113 10.98 8.92 -9.12
CA ASN A 113 11.74 9.02 -10.36
C ASN A 113 13.21 9.39 -10.10
N GLY A 114 14.03 9.41 -11.16
CA GLY A 114 15.45 9.75 -11.08
C GLY A 114 16.29 8.71 -10.36
N GLY A 115 15.85 7.44 -10.34
CA GLY A 115 16.51 6.40 -9.55
C GLY A 115 16.29 6.55 -8.04
N GLY A 116 15.24 7.27 -7.62
CA GLY A 116 14.87 7.46 -6.22
C GLY A 116 15.25 8.83 -5.64
N THR A 117 15.87 9.71 -6.43
CA THR A 117 16.25 11.07 -6.00
C THR A 117 15.12 12.09 -6.16
N GLY A 118 14.12 11.79 -7.00
CA GLY A 118 13.05 12.71 -7.35
C GLY A 118 13.45 13.67 -8.48
N LEU A 119 12.64 13.72 -9.53
CA LEU A 119 12.65 14.69 -10.62
C LEU A 119 11.56 15.76 -10.45
N GLY A 120 10.66 15.59 -9.48
CA GLY A 120 9.57 16.53 -9.17
C GLY A 120 8.36 16.41 -10.09
N VAL A 121 8.21 15.27 -10.78
CA VAL A 121 7.08 14.99 -11.67
C VAL A 121 5.80 14.63 -10.91
N GLY A 122 5.94 14.13 -9.68
CA GLY A 122 4.83 13.91 -8.75
C GLY A 122 4.30 12.48 -8.69
N ALA A 123 4.04 12.06 -7.46
CA ALA A 123 3.39 10.82 -7.08
C ALA A 123 2.17 11.18 -6.23
N TYR A 124 0.97 11.05 -6.79
CA TYR A 124 -0.28 11.53 -6.19
C TYR A 124 -1.17 10.38 -5.70
N ALA A 125 -1.88 10.55 -4.59
CA ALA A 125 -2.89 9.59 -4.17
C ALA A 125 -4.11 9.63 -5.10
N ILE A 126 -4.57 10.84 -5.46
CA ILE A 126 -5.73 11.04 -6.35
C ILE A 126 -5.52 12.20 -7.32
N GLY A 127 -5.93 12.01 -8.58
CA GLY A 127 -5.92 13.06 -9.61
C GLY A 127 -7.27 13.24 -10.29
N PHE A 128 -7.69 14.50 -10.47
CA PHE A 128 -8.87 14.87 -11.23
C PHE A 128 -8.46 15.59 -12.52
N GLY A 129 -8.83 15.02 -13.67
CA GLY A 129 -8.54 15.58 -15.00
C GLY A 129 -9.42 16.77 -15.39
N TYR A 130 -10.18 17.33 -14.44
CA TYR A 130 -11.10 18.44 -14.61
C TYR A 130 -11.02 19.39 -13.42
N ALA A 131 -11.39 20.65 -13.65
CA ALA A 131 -11.28 21.71 -12.66
C ALA A 131 -12.42 21.65 -11.62
N THR A 132 -12.19 22.29 -10.48
CA THR A 132 -13.23 22.54 -9.47
C THR A 132 -14.35 23.45 -10.02
N PRO A 133 -15.60 23.33 -9.54
CA PRO A 133 -16.05 22.45 -8.46
C PRO A 133 -16.21 20.99 -8.91
N LEU A 134 -15.88 20.04 -8.02
CA LEU A 134 -16.00 18.60 -8.25
C LEU A 134 -17.44 18.10 -7.98
N SER A 135 -18.44 18.78 -8.54
CA SER A 135 -19.84 18.69 -8.13
C SER A 135 -20.53 17.32 -8.25
N ASN A 136 -20.02 16.41 -9.09
CA ASN A 136 -20.60 15.07 -9.28
C ASN A 136 -19.86 13.98 -8.50
N LEU A 137 -18.99 14.37 -7.57
CA LEU A 137 -18.20 13.47 -6.74
C LEU A 137 -18.84 13.31 -5.37
N THR A 138 -19.07 12.06 -4.96
CA THR A 138 -19.39 11.72 -3.57
C THR A 138 -18.22 10.96 -2.95
N ILE A 139 -17.46 11.62 -2.09
CA ILE A 139 -16.20 11.09 -1.55
C ILE A 139 -16.15 11.19 -0.03
N ASN A 140 -15.79 10.11 0.66
CA ASN A 140 -15.62 10.07 2.11
C ASN A 140 -14.92 8.79 2.61
N ASN A 141 -14.33 8.82 3.81
CA ASN A 141 -13.75 7.65 4.48
C ASN A 141 -12.69 6.91 3.64
N ASN A 142 -11.89 7.62 2.86
CA ASN A 142 -10.74 7.05 2.16
C ASN A 142 -9.46 7.36 2.94
N ASP A 143 -8.41 6.61 2.68
CA ASP A 143 -7.05 6.94 3.13
C ASP A 143 -6.21 7.37 1.93
N TYR A 144 -5.55 8.53 2.06
CA TYR A 144 -4.68 9.09 1.03
C TYR A 144 -3.28 9.22 1.59
N PHE A 145 -2.36 8.37 1.14
CA PHE A 145 -1.00 8.40 1.64
C PHE A 145 0.01 8.44 0.50
N THR A 146 0.86 9.46 0.52
CA THR A 146 1.96 9.60 -0.43
C THR A 146 3.28 9.78 0.29
N THR A 147 4.33 9.10 -0.16
CA THR A 147 5.65 9.13 0.47
C THR A 147 6.78 9.07 -0.56
N GLY A 148 8.01 9.33 -0.13
CA GLY A 148 9.19 9.39 -0.99
C GLY A 148 9.41 10.77 -1.64
N ALA A 149 10.49 10.88 -2.41
CA ALA A 149 10.98 12.16 -2.96
C ALA A 149 10.03 12.82 -4.00
N GLU A 150 9.10 12.05 -4.57
CA GLU A 150 8.09 12.53 -5.52
C GLU A 150 6.74 12.83 -4.86
N ALA A 151 6.61 12.65 -3.53
CA ALA A 151 5.33 12.72 -2.86
C ALA A 151 4.61 14.04 -3.12
N LYS A 152 3.39 13.91 -3.65
CA LYS A 152 2.40 14.97 -3.80
C LYS A 152 1.07 14.41 -3.29
N PHE A 153 0.20 15.23 -2.72
CA PHE A 153 -1.01 14.69 -2.11
C PHE A 153 -2.10 14.38 -3.16
N ALA A 154 -2.66 15.41 -3.80
CA ALA A 154 -3.68 15.26 -4.84
C ALA A 154 -3.53 16.32 -5.95
N LYS A 155 -4.29 16.16 -7.04
CA LYS A 155 -4.24 17.07 -8.20
C LYS A 155 -5.62 17.33 -8.79
N THR A 156 -5.86 18.54 -9.29
CA THR A 156 -7.10 18.93 -9.98
C THR A 156 -6.83 19.70 -11.27
N GLY A 157 -7.82 19.79 -12.16
CA GLY A 157 -7.76 20.60 -13.38
C GLY A 157 -7.00 19.97 -14.56
N SER A 158 -6.03 19.09 -14.28
CA SER A 158 -5.26 18.37 -15.29
C SER A 158 -4.53 17.20 -14.64
N LEU A 159 -4.28 16.13 -15.42
CA LEU A 159 -3.44 15.00 -15.01
C LEU A 159 -1.99 15.13 -15.50
N ALA A 160 -1.67 16.16 -16.28
CA ALA A 160 -0.34 16.37 -16.83
C ALA A 160 0.60 17.07 -15.84
N SER A 161 1.91 16.80 -15.95
CA SER A 161 2.94 17.56 -15.24
C SER A 161 2.89 19.04 -15.65
N GLY A 162 3.14 19.95 -14.70
CA GLY A 162 3.16 21.40 -14.94
C GLY A 162 1.82 22.05 -15.32
N SER A 163 0.71 21.30 -15.28
CA SER A 163 -0.64 21.80 -15.56
C SER A 163 -1.59 21.47 -14.41
N GLY A 164 -2.77 22.10 -14.37
CA GLY A 164 -3.71 21.96 -13.26
C GLY A 164 -3.18 22.56 -11.94
N ALA A 165 -3.74 22.13 -10.82
CA ALA A 165 -3.37 22.60 -9.49
C ALA A 165 -3.07 21.41 -8.56
N ASP A 166 -1.92 21.47 -7.89
CA ASP A 166 -1.60 20.57 -6.79
C ASP A 166 -2.47 20.92 -5.58
N VAL A 167 -3.05 19.90 -4.95
CA VAL A 167 -3.79 20.00 -3.69
C VAL A 167 -2.86 19.50 -2.61
N ALA A 168 -2.51 20.36 -1.66
CA ALA A 168 -1.36 20.15 -0.77
C ALA A 168 -1.57 19.07 0.30
N ASN A 169 -2.79 18.88 0.77
CA ASN A 169 -3.13 17.99 1.88
C ASN A 169 -4.63 17.68 1.92
N LEU A 170 -5.02 16.83 2.87
CA LEU A 170 -6.41 16.41 3.06
C LEU A 170 -7.38 17.58 3.31
N ALA A 171 -7.00 18.57 4.12
CA ALA A 171 -7.85 19.74 4.38
C ALA A 171 -8.13 20.56 3.10
N ALA A 172 -7.14 20.67 2.21
CA ALA A 172 -7.30 21.30 0.91
C ALA A 172 -8.20 20.45 -0.02
N LEU A 173 -8.11 19.11 0.05
CA LEU A 173 -8.98 18.21 -0.72
C LEU A 173 -10.43 18.26 -0.23
N GLN A 174 -10.65 18.28 1.08
CA GLN A 174 -11.98 18.49 1.68
C GLN A 174 -12.60 19.81 1.22
N THR A 175 -11.79 20.88 1.14
CA THR A 175 -12.23 22.16 0.59
C THR A 175 -12.57 22.06 -0.90
N ALA A 176 -11.73 21.41 -1.71
CA ALA A 176 -11.93 21.29 -3.16
C ALA A 176 -13.14 20.41 -3.55
N THR A 177 -13.42 19.39 -2.75
CA THR A 177 -14.53 18.44 -2.95
C THR A 177 -15.83 18.88 -2.29
N ALA A 178 -15.76 19.82 -1.33
CA ALA A 178 -16.85 20.13 -0.40
C ALA A 178 -17.40 18.87 0.31
N GLY A 179 -16.54 17.86 0.51
CA GLY A 179 -16.87 16.56 1.08
C GLY A 179 -15.70 15.97 1.85
N ASP A 180 -15.58 14.65 1.84
CA ASP A 180 -14.41 13.93 2.34
C ASP A 180 -14.08 14.08 3.84
N ALA A 181 -15.09 14.43 4.65
CA ALA A 181 -14.93 14.84 6.04
C ALA A 181 -14.28 13.79 6.96
N ASN A 182 -14.49 12.50 6.69
CA ASN A 182 -14.03 11.38 7.51
C ASN A 182 -12.88 10.60 6.86
N SER A 183 -12.27 11.14 5.81
CA SER A 183 -11.06 10.55 5.24
C SER A 183 -9.85 10.81 6.13
N ILE A 184 -8.81 10.01 5.94
CA ILE A 184 -7.55 10.10 6.66
C ILE A 184 -6.38 10.20 5.67
N SER A 185 -5.20 10.52 6.20
CA SER A 185 -3.94 10.57 5.47
C SER A 185 -2.86 9.98 6.36
N ALA A 186 -2.79 8.66 6.44
CA ALA A 186 -1.87 7.94 7.31
C ALA A 186 -1.25 6.75 6.58
N ASP A 187 -0.09 6.28 7.02
CA ASP A 187 0.52 5.10 6.40
C ASP A 187 -0.39 3.87 6.65
N PRO A 188 -0.89 3.18 5.61
CA PRO A 188 -1.75 2.01 5.78
C PRO A 188 -1.01 0.80 6.37
N LEU A 189 0.32 0.86 6.55
CA LEU A 189 1.16 -0.20 7.10
C LEU A 189 0.94 -1.53 6.36
N PHE A 190 1.05 -1.50 5.03
CA PHE A 190 0.96 -2.72 4.23
C PHE A 190 2.13 -3.65 4.52
N ASN A 191 1.87 -4.97 4.52
CA ASN A 191 2.89 -5.99 4.71
C ASN A 191 4.03 -5.89 3.68
N SER A 192 3.72 -5.55 2.43
CA SER A 192 4.75 -5.22 1.44
C SER A 192 4.15 -4.46 0.25
N ALA A 193 5.00 -4.10 -0.71
CA ALA A 193 4.55 -3.48 -1.96
C ALA A 193 3.61 -4.37 -2.80
N SER A 194 3.64 -5.70 -2.61
CA SER A 194 2.76 -6.69 -3.29
C SER A 194 1.70 -7.31 -2.35
N ASN A 195 1.85 -7.18 -1.03
CA ASN A 195 0.86 -7.65 -0.06
C ASN A 195 0.22 -6.44 0.63
N LEU A 196 -0.94 -6.05 0.11
CA LEU A 196 -1.70 -4.89 0.59
C LEU A 196 -2.66 -5.22 1.75
N GLN A 197 -2.51 -6.38 2.39
CA GLN A 197 -3.15 -6.62 3.67
C GLN A 197 -2.48 -5.70 4.72
N PRO A 198 -3.23 -4.90 5.48
CA PRO A 198 -2.67 -4.04 6.51
C PRO A 198 -2.10 -4.89 7.66
N GLN A 199 -1.03 -4.40 8.27
CA GLN A 199 -0.48 -4.97 9.49
C GLN A 199 -1.34 -4.65 10.71
N THR A 200 -1.20 -5.46 11.76
CA THR A 200 -1.81 -5.18 13.06
C THR A 200 -1.38 -3.80 13.56
N GLY A 201 -2.34 -2.98 14.00
CA GLY A 201 -2.07 -1.60 14.44
C GLY A 201 -2.15 -0.55 13.32
N SER A 202 -2.44 -0.95 12.08
CA SER A 202 -2.68 -0.02 10.98
C SER A 202 -3.83 0.96 11.27
N PRO A 203 -3.67 2.26 10.92
CA PRO A 203 -4.69 3.28 11.11
C PRO A 203 -5.93 3.09 10.23
N VAL A 204 -5.86 2.23 9.20
CA VAL A 204 -7.02 1.95 8.33
C VAL A 204 -8.01 0.97 8.95
N VAL A 205 -7.61 0.22 9.99
CA VAL A 205 -8.46 -0.78 10.64
C VAL A 205 -9.57 -0.09 11.43
N GLY A 206 -10.83 -0.40 11.12
CA GLY A 206 -12.00 0.21 11.77
C GLY A 206 -12.25 1.69 11.44
N ALA A 207 -11.59 2.26 10.44
CA ALA A 207 -11.74 3.67 10.05
C ALA A 207 -12.78 3.92 8.93
N GLY A 208 -13.35 2.85 8.36
CA GLY A 208 -14.27 2.91 7.24
C GLY A 208 -15.71 3.28 7.64
N ALA A 209 -16.51 3.64 6.64
CA ALA A 209 -17.95 3.83 6.77
C ALA A 209 -18.72 2.53 6.49
N THR A 210 -19.77 2.28 7.27
CA THR A 210 -20.76 1.25 6.98
C THR A 210 -21.68 1.66 5.81
N GLY A 211 -22.42 0.71 5.24
CA GLY A 211 -23.50 1.01 4.29
C GLY A 211 -23.07 1.15 2.82
N THR A 212 -21.89 0.65 2.45
CA THR A 212 -21.49 0.51 1.03
C THR A 212 -22.20 -0.64 0.31
N GLY A 213 -22.83 -1.56 1.06
CA GLY A 213 -23.44 -2.79 0.53
C GLY A 213 -22.45 -3.94 0.31
N ILE A 214 -21.15 -3.71 0.56
CA ILE A 214 -20.10 -4.74 0.47
C ILE A 214 -19.97 -5.43 1.83
N THR A 215 -20.30 -6.71 1.90
CA THR A 215 -20.40 -7.46 3.18
C THR A 215 -19.18 -8.30 3.50
N THR A 216 -18.37 -8.64 2.50
CA THR A 216 -17.12 -9.39 2.67
C THR A 216 -15.93 -8.62 2.11
N ASP A 217 -14.74 -8.97 2.54
CA ASP A 217 -13.47 -8.46 2.02
C ASP A 217 -12.89 -9.38 0.92
N VAL A 218 -11.74 -9.00 0.35
CA VAL A 218 -11.07 -9.76 -0.73
C VAL A 218 -10.63 -11.17 -0.32
N SER A 219 -10.55 -11.44 0.99
CA SER A 219 -10.22 -12.76 1.56
C SER A 219 -11.48 -13.51 2.03
N CYS A 220 -12.66 -13.05 1.62
CA CYS A 220 -13.97 -13.60 1.97
C CYS A 220 -14.34 -13.46 3.47
N ASN A 221 -13.63 -12.63 4.25
CA ASN A 221 -14.00 -12.37 5.64
C ASN A 221 -15.19 -11.41 5.69
N ILE A 222 -16.11 -11.62 6.63
CA ILE A 222 -17.19 -10.66 6.89
C ILE A 222 -16.59 -9.35 7.38
N ARG A 223 -17.02 -8.24 6.81
CA ARG A 223 -16.57 -6.92 7.23
C ARG A 223 -17.10 -6.56 8.62
N THR A 224 -16.21 -6.00 9.43
CA THR A 224 -16.47 -5.41 10.74
C THR A 224 -17.29 -4.12 10.62
N SER A 225 -17.73 -3.59 11.75
CA SER A 225 -18.55 -2.38 11.83
C SER A 225 -18.05 -1.48 12.96
N PRO A 226 -17.38 -0.35 12.66
CA PRO A 226 -16.98 0.12 11.33
C PRO A 226 -15.97 -0.82 10.63
N PRO A 227 -16.01 -0.97 9.29
CA PRO A 227 -15.06 -1.79 8.53
C PRO A 227 -13.67 -1.12 8.48
N ALA A 228 -12.65 -1.87 8.06
CA ALA A 228 -11.40 -1.26 7.63
C ALA A 228 -11.56 -0.52 6.30
N ILE A 229 -10.77 0.53 6.11
CA ILE A 229 -10.55 1.14 4.80
C ILE A 229 -9.65 0.18 3.99
N GLY A 230 -10.02 -0.10 2.75
CA GLY A 230 -9.28 -0.96 1.82
C GLY A 230 -9.92 -2.32 1.53
N ALA A 231 -9.20 -3.12 0.73
CA ALA A 231 -9.63 -4.42 0.22
C ALA A 231 -9.70 -5.52 1.29
N TYR A 232 -8.92 -5.38 2.35
CA TYR A 232 -8.85 -6.30 3.48
C TYR A 232 -9.52 -5.67 4.69
N ASP A 233 -10.32 -6.43 5.42
CA ASP A 233 -10.94 -5.98 6.66
C ASP A 233 -10.21 -6.50 7.90
N VAL A 234 -9.48 -7.61 7.73
CA VAL A 234 -8.67 -8.22 8.77
C VAL A 234 -7.20 -7.88 8.55
N ALA A 235 -6.61 -7.19 9.53
CA ALA A 235 -5.17 -6.98 9.58
C ALA A 235 -4.44 -8.27 9.97
N ALA A 236 -3.25 -8.47 9.42
CA ALA A 236 -2.37 -9.58 9.76
C ALA A 236 -0.91 -9.17 9.61
N ASP A 237 -0.05 -9.71 10.47
CA ASP A 237 1.39 -9.63 10.28
C ASP A 237 1.86 -10.85 9.49
N ASN A 238 2.24 -10.60 8.24
CA ASN A 238 2.77 -11.58 7.29
C ASN A 238 4.26 -11.31 6.98
N THR A 239 4.89 -10.35 7.67
CA THR A 239 6.29 -9.99 7.48
C THR A 239 7.17 -10.72 8.49
N PRO A 240 8.19 -11.48 8.07
CA PRO A 240 9.11 -12.07 9.02
C PRO A 240 10.01 -11.01 9.66
N PRO A 241 10.53 -11.26 10.87
CA PRO A 241 11.48 -10.36 11.51
C PRO A 241 12.76 -10.25 10.69
N VAL A 242 13.29 -9.03 10.59
CA VAL A 242 14.60 -8.76 9.98
C VAL A 242 15.68 -8.88 11.04
N ILE A 243 16.72 -9.64 10.74
CA ILE A 243 17.86 -9.91 11.65
C ILE A 243 19.14 -9.47 10.97
N THR A 244 19.86 -8.54 11.59
CA THR A 244 21.13 -8.03 11.08
C THR A 244 22.22 -8.11 12.15
N TYR A 245 23.41 -8.54 11.73
CA TYR A 245 24.59 -8.62 12.59
C TYR A 245 25.84 -8.58 11.72
N THR A 246 26.96 -8.14 12.29
CA THR A 246 28.28 -8.23 11.63
C THR A 246 28.95 -9.52 12.07
N ALA A 247 29.24 -10.42 11.12
CA ALA A 247 29.92 -11.67 11.45
C ALA A 247 31.25 -11.39 12.16
N LEU A 248 31.55 -12.18 13.18
CA LEU A 248 32.80 -12.08 13.92
C LEU A 248 33.98 -12.41 12.99
N ALA A 249 34.99 -11.54 12.99
CA ALA A 249 36.24 -11.82 12.31
C ALA A 249 37.08 -12.85 13.08
N ASN A 250 37.92 -13.59 12.37
CA ASN A 250 38.94 -14.42 13.01
C ASN A 250 39.85 -13.53 13.87
N THR A 251 40.02 -13.90 15.14
CA THR A 251 40.88 -13.17 16.08
C THR A 251 41.77 -14.13 16.84
N LEU A 252 43.01 -13.73 17.07
CA LEU A 252 43.96 -14.40 17.97
C LEU A 252 43.83 -13.88 19.41
N CYS A 253 43.01 -12.84 19.63
CA CYS A 253 42.78 -12.29 20.96
C CYS A 253 42.01 -13.29 21.83
N ALA A 254 42.45 -13.48 23.08
CA ALA A 254 41.83 -14.40 24.02
C ALA A 254 40.57 -13.85 24.70
N THR A 255 40.31 -12.54 24.57
CA THR A 255 39.08 -11.90 25.05
C THR A 255 37.89 -12.31 24.19
N ALA A 256 36.78 -12.64 24.85
CA ALA A 256 35.55 -12.99 24.17
C ALA A 256 35.06 -11.79 23.32
N PRO A 257 34.82 -11.97 22.01
CA PRO A 257 34.30 -10.90 21.19
C PRO A 257 32.83 -10.62 21.53
N THR A 258 32.43 -9.36 21.46
CA THR A 258 31.02 -8.95 21.54
C THR A 258 30.40 -8.97 20.15
N LEU A 259 29.26 -9.66 20.00
CA LEU A 259 28.43 -9.59 18.80
C LEU A 259 27.15 -8.84 19.13
N ALA A 260 26.90 -7.73 18.46
CA ALA A 260 25.62 -7.04 18.50
C ALA A 260 24.72 -7.57 17.38
N VAL A 261 23.45 -7.83 17.72
CA VAL A 261 22.42 -8.24 16.76
C VAL A 261 21.26 -7.28 16.88
N THR A 262 20.79 -6.80 15.74
CA THR A 262 19.58 -5.99 15.64
C THR A 262 18.49 -6.86 15.04
N ILE A 263 17.39 -7.02 15.78
CA ILE A 263 16.18 -7.69 15.34
C ILE A 263 15.07 -6.65 15.30
N THR A 264 14.37 -6.56 14.18
CA THR A 264 13.22 -5.67 14.01
C THR A 264 12.07 -6.45 13.42
N ASP A 265 10.87 -6.19 13.92
CA ASP A 265 9.63 -6.81 13.46
C ASP A 265 8.51 -5.77 13.52
N ALA A 266 7.55 -5.85 12.60
CA ALA A 266 6.46 -4.88 12.52
C ALA A 266 5.45 -5.03 13.67
N SER A 267 5.17 -6.26 14.10
CA SER A 267 4.39 -6.54 15.32
C SER A 267 5.18 -6.33 16.61
N GLY A 268 6.49 -6.06 16.48
CA GLY A 268 7.41 -5.87 17.58
C GLY A 268 8.15 -7.16 17.95
N VAL A 269 9.31 -6.99 18.57
CA VAL A 269 10.12 -8.12 19.02
C VAL A 269 9.81 -8.41 20.49
N ASN A 270 9.55 -9.68 20.81
CA ASN A 270 9.38 -10.09 22.20
C ASN A 270 10.66 -9.79 23.01
N VAL A 271 10.55 -8.98 24.05
CA VAL A 271 11.65 -8.63 24.96
C VAL A 271 11.52 -9.27 26.34
N ALA A 272 10.50 -10.10 26.57
CA ALA A 272 10.28 -10.72 27.86
C ALA A 272 11.40 -11.72 28.20
N PRO A 273 11.91 -11.71 29.44
CA PRO A 273 12.93 -12.66 29.88
C PRO A 273 12.48 -14.11 29.63
N GLY A 274 13.36 -14.93 29.07
CA GLY A 274 13.05 -16.33 28.77
C GLY A 274 12.53 -16.59 27.36
N THR A 275 11.78 -15.64 26.77
CA THR A 275 11.16 -15.78 25.43
C THR A 275 11.68 -14.78 24.40
N ALA A 276 12.52 -13.82 24.81
CA ALA A 276 13.21 -12.96 23.86
C ALA A 276 14.12 -13.76 22.92
N PRO A 277 14.30 -13.34 21.66
CA PRO A 277 15.18 -14.01 20.71
C PRO A 277 16.59 -14.23 21.27
N ARG A 278 17.18 -15.39 20.97
CA ARG A 278 18.52 -15.77 21.43
C ARG A 278 19.41 -16.09 20.25
N MET A 279 20.65 -15.60 20.33
CA MET A 279 21.70 -15.95 19.39
C MET A 279 22.50 -17.12 19.96
N TYR A 280 22.66 -18.19 19.17
CA TYR A 280 23.49 -19.32 19.50
C TYR A 280 24.68 -19.37 18.54
N TYR A 281 25.88 -19.56 19.09
CA TYR A 281 27.08 -19.81 18.29
C TYR A 281 27.77 -21.07 18.82
N ARG A 282 28.30 -21.88 17.90
CA ARG A 282 29.06 -23.08 18.26
C ARG A 282 30.54 -22.85 17.99
N LYS A 283 31.38 -23.07 19.00
CA LYS A 283 32.84 -23.10 18.85
C LYS A 283 33.26 -24.52 18.48
N GLY A 284 33.62 -24.74 17.22
CA GLY A 284 34.17 -26.03 16.76
C GLY A 284 35.67 -26.14 17.08
N GLY A 285 36.13 -27.35 17.43
CA GLY A 285 37.55 -27.64 17.72
C GLY A 285 38.47 -27.67 16.49
N ALA A 286 37.96 -27.51 15.28
CA ALA A 286 38.72 -27.34 14.05
C ALA A 286 37.84 -26.65 12.99
N ALA A 287 38.37 -25.61 12.35
CA ALA A 287 37.92 -24.92 11.14
C ALA A 287 36.50 -25.25 10.60
N ALA A 288 35.47 -24.67 11.22
CA ALA A 288 34.23 -24.15 10.60
C ALA A 288 33.19 -23.89 11.69
N SER A 289 32.98 -22.62 12.05
CA SER A 289 31.88 -22.22 12.92
C SER A 289 30.65 -21.95 12.04
N GLN A 290 29.62 -22.80 12.10
CA GLN A 290 28.29 -22.46 11.55
C GLN A 290 27.47 -21.74 12.62
N MET A 291 26.84 -20.62 12.23
CA MET A 291 25.81 -19.94 13.02
C MET A 291 24.43 -20.43 12.56
N TYR A 292 23.56 -20.80 13.48
CA TYR A 292 22.17 -21.11 13.20
C TYR A 292 21.27 -20.38 14.19
N LEU A 293 20.16 -19.83 13.70
CA LEU A 293 19.07 -19.31 14.52
C LEU A 293 17.92 -20.30 14.42
N GLU A 294 17.52 -20.89 15.54
CA GLU A 294 16.25 -21.60 15.64
C GLU A 294 15.22 -20.65 16.22
N THR A 295 14.15 -20.39 15.48
CA THR A 295 12.90 -19.91 16.05
C THR A 295 12.41 -21.01 16.99
N ILE A 296 12.28 -20.71 18.29
CA ILE A 296 11.84 -21.70 19.29
C ILE A 296 10.43 -22.15 18.94
N GLN A 297 10.29 -23.30 18.26
CA GLN A 297 9.09 -24.11 18.38
C GLN A 297 9.16 -24.83 19.72
N LEU A 298 8.10 -24.67 20.51
CA LEU A 298 7.97 -25.21 21.86
C LEU A 298 7.98 -26.75 21.81
N ILE A 299 9.15 -27.38 21.93
CA ILE A 299 9.24 -28.82 22.18
C ILE A 299 9.09 -29.02 23.69
N THR A 300 7.87 -29.36 24.10
CA THR A 300 7.62 -29.84 25.45
C THR A 300 8.11 -31.29 25.54
N THR A 301 9.29 -31.52 26.10
CA THR A 301 9.69 -32.86 26.58
C THR A 301 9.97 -32.78 28.08
N GLN A 302 9.01 -33.27 28.87
CA GLN A 302 9.27 -33.76 30.22
C GLN A 302 10.15 -35.01 30.10
N LEU A 303 11.34 -34.98 30.66
CA LEU A 303 12.06 -36.18 31.09
C LEU A 303 12.59 -35.92 32.50
N SER A 304 11.92 -36.48 33.51
CA SER A 304 12.49 -36.59 34.85
C SER A 304 13.56 -37.68 34.86
N THR A 305 14.72 -37.32 35.40
CA THR A 305 15.82 -38.17 35.91
C THR A 305 15.30 -39.17 36.97
N ALA A 306 15.99 -40.23 37.44
CA ALA A 306 17.39 -40.67 37.50
C ALA A 306 17.35 -42.23 37.63
N GLY A 307 18.39 -43.04 37.41
CA GLY A 307 19.71 -43.05 38.05
C GLY A 307 19.90 -44.37 38.85
N ASN A 308 20.93 -45.14 38.46
CA ASN A 308 21.39 -46.46 38.94
C ASN A 308 21.28 -46.80 40.45
N MET A 309 20.76 -48.00 40.75
CA MET A 309 21.45 -49.17 41.34
C MET A 309 20.57 -50.42 41.15
#